data_AF-A0A1B7W3Y3-F1
#
_entry.id   AF-A0A1B7W3Y3-F1
#
_cell.length_a   1.000
_cell.length_b   1.000
_cell.length_c   1.000
_cell.angle_alpha   90.00
_cell.angle_beta   90.00
_cell.angle_gamma   90.00
#
_symmetry.space_group_name_H-M   'P 1'
#
loop_
_entity.id
_entity.type
_entity.pdbx_description
1 polymer ?
#
loop_
_entity_poly.entity_id
_entity_poly.type
_entity_poly.pdbx_seq_one_letter_code
_entity_poly.pdbx_strand_id
1 'polypeptide(L)'
;MNIPFKQIPATAKLWIYASNRKLTGLEQDSILAKGATFVTNWTAHQQQLKAAFTILHDVFLIVAVDENYNEVSGCGIDKSIHFMQDIDREYNLNLFNRLQIE
;
A
#
# COMPACT_ATOMS: atom_id res chain seq x y z
N MET A 1 -3.81 -12.30 1.63
CA MET A 1 -2.68 -13.15 1.20
C MET A 1 -1.69 -12.22 0.55
N ASN A 2 -0.51 -12.11 1.15
CA ASN A 2 0.59 -11.34 0.55
C ASN A 2 1.19 -12.13 -0.61
N ILE A 3 1.37 -11.48 -1.76
CA ILE A 3 2.11 -12.03 -2.90
C ILE A 3 3.21 -11.05 -3.32
N PRO A 4 4.31 -11.53 -3.94
CA PRO A 4 5.31 -10.64 -4.50
C PRO A 4 4.70 -9.66 -5.50
N PHE A 5 5.06 -8.38 -5.42
CA PHE A 5 4.51 -7.35 -6.31
C PHE A 5 4.68 -7.69 -7.80
N LYS A 6 5.80 -8.31 -8.19
CA LYS A 6 6.05 -8.75 -9.57
C LYS A 6 5.09 -9.85 -10.08
N GLN A 7 4.33 -10.49 -9.18
CA GLN A 7 3.34 -11.52 -9.49
C GLN A 7 1.90 -11.00 -9.46
N ILE A 8 1.70 -9.71 -9.19
CA ILE A 8 0.37 -9.08 -9.28
C ILE A 8 -0.05 -9.03 -10.76
N PRO A 9 -1.29 -9.36 -11.12
CA PRO A 9 -1.73 -9.27 -12.51
C PRO A 9 -1.78 -7.82 -12.99
N ALA A 10 -1.61 -7.60 -14.30
CA ALA A 10 -1.65 -6.27 -14.90
C ALA A 10 -3.03 -5.57 -14.77
N THR A 11 -4.09 -6.34 -14.52
CA THR A 11 -5.45 -5.84 -14.26
C THR A 11 -5.67 -5.44 -12.80
N ALA A 12 -4.66 -5.60 -11.92
CA ALA A 12 -4.78 -5.27 -10.52
C ALA A 12 -5.02 -3.77 -10.33
N LYS A 13 -5.83 -3.44 -9.33
CA LYS A 13 -6.04 -2.07 -8.91
C LYS A 13 -4.91 -1.63 -8.01
N LEU A 14 -4.37 -0.45 -8.31
CA LEU A 14 -3.23 0.14 -7.61
C LEU A 14 -3.65 1.45 -6.94
N TRP A 15 -3.25 1.63 -5.69
CA TRP A 15 -3.17 2.94 -5.04
C TRP A 15 -1.71 3.29 -4.88
N ILE A 16 -1.33 4.46 -5.39
CA ILE A 16 0.04 4.97 -5.39
C ILE A 16 0.07 6.25 -4.57
N TYR A 17 1.00 6.30 -3.62
CA TYR A 17 1.21 7.44 -2.74
C TYR A 17 2.67 7.87 -2.85
N ALA A 18 2.90 9.13 -3.21
CA ALA A 18 4.24 9.69 -3.35
C ALA A 18 4.62 10.41 -2.05
N SER A 19 5.77 10.06 -1.47
CA SER A 19 6.33 10.82 -0.36
C SER A 19 6.98 12.11 -0.84
N ASN A 20 6.93 13.13 0.00
CA ASN A 20 7.60 14.43 -0.21
C ASN A 20 9.14 14.37 -0.14
N ARG A 21 9.70 13.22 0.23
CA ARG A 21 11.15 12.98 0.32
C ARG A 21 11.47 11.53 0.07
N LYS A 22 12.72 11.23 -0.24
CA LYS A 22 13.22 9.85 -0.27
C LYS A 22 13.17 9.22 1.11
N LEU A 23 12.75 7.96 1.13
CA LEU A 23 12.81 7.08 2.30
C LEU A 23 14.22 6.52 2.46
N THR A 24 14.74 6.56 3.67
CA THR A 24 15.98 5.88 4.02
C THR A 24 15.78 4.36 4.01
N GLY A 25 16.86 3.57 3.86
CA GLY A 25 16.75 2.10 3.85
C GLY A 25 16.04 1.54 5.09
N LEU A 26 16.31 2.09 6.28
CA LEU A 26 15.65 1.68 7.52
C LEU A 26 14.15 1.99 7.53
N GLU A 27 13.75 3.15 6.99
CA GLU A 27 12.33 3.49 6.82
C GLU A 27 11.66 2.56 5.83
N GLN A 28 12.31 2.28 4.69
CA GLN A 28 11.79 1.36 3.69
C GLN A 28 11.57 -0.04 4.27
N ASP A 29 12.55 -0.60 4.98
CA ASP A 29 12.44 -1.93 5.60
C ASP A 29 11.29 -1.99 6.61
N SER A 30 11.16 -0.95 7.44
CA SER A 30 10.10 -0.86 8.45
C SER A 30 8.70 -0.72 7.82
N ILE A 31 8.56 0.15 6.81
CA ILE A 31 7.30 0.37 6.09
C ILE A 31 6.92 -0.88 5.28
N LEU A 32 7.88 -1.55 4.64
CA LEU A 32 7.65 -2.82 3.93
C LEU A 32 7.17 -3.92 4.86
N ALA A 33 7.75 -4.04 6.06
CA ALA A 33 7.31 -5.02 7.06
C ALA A 33 5.88 -4.74 7.56
N LYS A 34 5.56 -3.47 7.83
CA LYS A 34 4.19 -3.03 8.18
C LYS A 34 3.21 -3.29 7.05
N GLY A 35 3.58 -2.97 5.81
CA GLY A 35 2.79 -3.20 4.60
C GLY A 35 2.53 -4.67 4.32
N ALA A 36 3.54 -5.53 4.46
CA ALA A 36 3.40 -6.98 4.33
C ALA A 36 2.42 -7.55 5.37
N THR A 37 2.49 -7.06 6.60
CA THR A 37 1.54 -7.41 7.68
C THR A 37 0.13 -6.95 7.35
N PHE A 38 -0.02 -5.72 6.86
CA PHE A 38 -1.30 -5.16 6.43
C PHE A 38 -1.96 -6.02 5.32
N VAL A 39 -1.29 -6.24 4.19
CA VAL A 39 -1.87 -6.99 3.05
C VAL A 39 -2.12 -8.48 3.34
N THR A 40 -1.41 -9.03 4.33
CA THR A 40 -1.68 -10.40 4.81
C THR A 40 -3.03 -10.48 5.52
N ASN A 41 -3.32 -9.48 6.34
CA ASN A 41 -4.54 -9.38 7.17
C ASN A 41 -5.69 -8.64 6.48
N TRP A 42 -5.46 -8.09 5.28
CA TRP A 42 -6.45 -7.33 4.55
C TRP A 42 -7.52 -8.26 3.96
N THR A 43 -8.77 -8.01 4.39
CA THR A 43 -9.94 -8.83 4.08
C THR A 43 -11.10 -7.97 3.59
N ALA A 44 -11.90 -8.49 2.66
CA ALA A 44 -13.16 -7.92 2.19
C ALA A 44 -14.28 -8.92 2.46
N HIS A 45 -15.33 -8.51 3.19
CA HIS A 45 -16.45 -9.40 3.57
C HIS A 45 -15.99 -10.75 4.17
N GLN A 46 -14.94 -10.74 5.00
CA GLN A 46 -14.29 -11.92 5.60
C GLN A 46 -13.55 -12.83 4.60
N GLN A 47 -13.56 -12.51 3.31
CA GLN A 47 -12.75 -13.17 2.31
C GLN A 47 -11.37 -12.50 2.22
N GLN A 48 -10.36 -13.32 2.03
CA GLN A 48 -8.99 -12.85 1.94
C GLN A 48 -8.77 -12.18 0.58
N LEU A 49 -8.09 -11.03 0.57
CA LEU A 49 -7.68 -10.39 -0.68
C LEU A 49 -6.32 -10.93 -1.11
N LYS A 50 -6.09 -11.03 -2.42
CA LYS A 50 -4.76 -11.29 -2.98
C LYS A 50 -4.13 -9.94 -3.30
N ALA A 51 -3.15 -9.55 -2.49
CA ALA A 51 -2.64 -8.19 -2.50
C ALA A 51 -1.12 -8.15 -2.29
N ALA A 52 -0.52 -7.05 -2.71
CA ALA A 52 0.90 -6.78 -2.54
C ALA A 52 1.10 -5.35 -2.03
N PHE A 53 2.15 -5.14 -1.25
CA PHE A 53 2.62 -3.83 -0.85
C PHE A 53 4.09 -3.68 -1.26
N THR A 54 4.46 -2.55 -1.83
CA THR A 54 5.85 -2.30 -2.24
C THR A 54 6.21 -0.82 -2.18
N ILE A 55 7.51 -0.55 -2.25
CA ILE A 55 8.08 0.79 -2.38
C ILE A 55 8.91 0.80 -3.67
N LEU A 56 8.65 1.76 -4.56
CA LEU A 56 9.43 1.96 -5.78
C LEU A 56 10.12 3.33 -5.78
N HIS A 57 11.33 3.37 -6.33
CA HIS A 57 12.12 4.59 -6.49
C HIS A 57 12.34 5.38 -5.19
N ASP A 58 12.34 4.70 -4.04
CA ASP A 58 12.50 5.27 -2.70
C ASP A 58 11.41 6.27 -2.27
N VAL A 59 10.35 6.47 -3.07
CA VAL A 59 9.31 7.50 -2.82
C VAL A 59 7.88 7.03 -3.05
N PHE A 60 7.66 5.99 -3.86
CA PHE A 60 6.31 5.54 -4.20
C PHE A 60 5.92 4.36 -3.35
N LEU A 61 5.01 4.58 -2.40
CA LEU A 61 4.37 3.50 -1.66
C LEU A 61 3.15 3.03 -2.46
N ILE A 62 3.10 1.73 -2.74
CA ILE A 62 2.10 1.14 -3.64
C ILE A 62 1.37 0.01 -2.93
N VAL A 63 0.05 0.12 -2.86
CA VAL A 63 -0.87 -0.96 -2.48
C VAL A 63 -1.49 -1.52 -3.76
N ALA A 64 -1.40 -2.83 -3.96
CA ALA A 64 -1.95 -3.51 -5.12
C ALA A 64 -2.92 -4.61 -4.71
N VAL A 65 -4.06 -4.73 -5.40
CA VAL A 65 -5.05 -5.78 -5.15
C VAL A 65 -5.54 -6.41 -6.46
N ASP A 66 -5.62 -7.73 -6.46
CA ASP A 66 -6.20 -8.52 -7.54
C ASP A 66 -7.72 -8.63 -7.35
N GLU A 67 -8.48 -7.69 -7.92
CA GLU A 67 -9.95 -7.66 -7.84
C GLU A 67 -10.60 -8.83 -8.61
N ASN A 68 -9.88 -9.54 -9.48
CA ASN A 68 -10.39 -10.76 -10.11
C ASN A 68 -10.43 -11.95 -9.13
N TYR A 69 -9.64 -11.90 -8.05
CA TYR A 69 -9.69 -12.92 -6.99
C TYR A 69 -10.86 -12.67 -6.05
N ASN A 70 -10.91 -11.48 -5.45
CA ASN A 70 -12.03 -10.99 -4.65
C ASN A 70 -12.05 -9.46 -4.75
N GLU A 71 -13.22 -8.89 -4.98
CA GLU A 71 -13.38 -7.43 -5.03
C GLU A 71 -13.15 -6.81 -3.64
N VAL A 72 -12.43 -5.69 -3.60
CA VAL A 72 -12.26 -4.95 -2.35
C VAL A 72 -13.55 -4.16 -2.06
N SER A 73 -14.07 -4.30 -0.85
CA SER A 73 -15.23 -3.51 -0.42
C SER A 73 -14.85 -2.09 -0.01
N GLY A 74 -15.82 -1.17 0.06
CA GLY A 74 -15.59 0.20 0.55
C GLY A 74 -14.90 0.24 1.92
N CYS A 75 -15.35 -0.58 2.87
CA CYS A 75 -14.69 -0.72 4.19
C CYS A 75 -13.25 -1.27 4.08
N GLY A 76 -12.99 -2.15 3.09
CA GLY A 76 -11.64 -2.60 2.78
C GLY A 76 -10.74 -1.46 2.29
N ILE A 77 -11.27 -0.61 1.41
CA ILE A 77 -10.57 0.59 0.92
C ILE A 77 -10.31 1.56 2.08
N ASP A 78 -11.29 1.81 2.94
CA ASP A 78 -11.12 2.68 4.11
C ASP A 78 -9.99 2.21 5.03
N LYS A 79 -9.87 0.89 5.25
CA LYS A 79 -8.75 0.31 6.00
C LYS A 79 -7.39 0.55 5.33
N SER A 80 -7.31 0.46 4.00
CA SER A 80 -6.07 0.79 3.28
C SER A 80 -5.71 2.26 3.38
N ILE A 81 -6.69 3.16 3.31
CA ILE A 81 -6.48 4.59 3.47
C ILE A 81 -5.99 4.89 4.89
N HIS A 82 -6.62 4.30 5.90
CA HIS A 82 -6.22 4.49 7.30
C HIS A 82 -4.79 3.98 7.56
N PHE A 83 -4.45 2.80 7.04
CA PHE A 83 -3.08 2.29 7.09
C PHE A 83 -2.08 3.29 6.48
N MET A 84 -2.38 3.87 5.31
CA MET A 84 -1.50 4.86 4.70
C MET A 84 -1.43 6.18 5.48
N GLN A 85 -2.51 6.60 6.15
CA GLN A 85 -2.50 7.75 7.07
C GLN A 85 -1.64 7.50 8.32
N ASP A 86 -1.58 6.26 8.81
CA ASP A 86 -0.70 5.90 9.92
C ASP A 86 0.77 6.00 9.50
N ILE A 87 1.12 5.44 8.35
CA ILE A 87 2.47 5.58 7.76
C ILE A 87 2.80 7.05 7.51
N ASP A 88 1.87 7.83 6.94
CA ASP A 88 2.09 9.24 6.67
C ASP A 88 2.46 10.04 7.93
N ARG A 89 1.72 9.82 9.03
CA ARG A 89 1.95 10.50 10.31
C ARG A 89 3.22 10.02 11.01
N GLU A 90 3.49 8.72 10.99
CA GLU A 90 4.66 8.12 11.66
C GLU A 90 5.97 8.59 11.05
N TYR A 91 6.03 8.74 9.72
CA TYR A 91 7.25 9.06 8.99
C TYR A 91 7.27 10.50 8.41
N ASN A 92 6.20 11.26 8.60
CA ASN A 92 6.03 12.64 8.13
C ASN A 92 6.30 12.78 6.62
N LEU A 93 5.51 12.08 5.80
CA LEU A 93 5.78 11.88 4.37
C LEU A 93 4.89 12.70 3.43
N ASN A 94 3.85 13.35 3.96
CA ASN A 94 2.86 14.10 3.21
C ASN A 94 2.21 13.32 2.04
N LEU A 95 1.95 12.02 2.24
CA LEU A 95 1.49 11.06 1.21
C LEU A 95 0.19 11.44 0.51
N PHE A 96 -0.64 12.27 1.15
CA PHE A 96 -1.96 12.68 0.64
C PHE A 96 -1.93 14.04 -0.05
N ASN A 97 -0.80 14.75 -0.04
CA ASN A 97 -0.64 15.98 -0.78
C ASN A 97 -0.41 15.70 -2.27
N ARG A 98 -1.49 15.78 -3.05
CA ARG A 98 -1.47 15.54 -4.51
C ARG A 98 -0.86 16.68 -5.33
N LEU A 99 -0.45 17.78 -4.68
CA LEU A 99 0.11 18.96 -5.33
C LEU A 99 1.63 19.09 -5.16
N GLN A 100 2.27 18.18 -4.44
CA GLN A 100 3.72 18.16 -4.31
C GLN A 100 4.35 17.48 -5.53
N ILE A 101 4.81 18.28 -6.47
CA ILE A 101 5.77 17.90 -7.53
C ILE A 101 6.99 18.78 -7.26
N GLU A 102 8.03 18.22 -6.66
CA GLU A 102 9.34 18.86 -6.50
C GLU A 102 10.35 18.23 -7.47
#